data_AF-A0A946BTI8-F1
#
_entry.id   AF-A0A946BTI8-F1
#
_cell.length_a   1.000
_cell.length_b   1.000
_cell.length_c   1.000
_cell.angle_alpha   90.00
_cell.angle_beta   90.00
_cell.angle_gamma   90.00
#
_symmetry.space_group_name_H-M   'P 1'
#
loop_
_entity.id
_entity.type
_entity.pdbx_description
1 polymer ?
#
loop_
_entity_poly.entity_id
_entity_poly.type
_entity_poly.pdbx_seq_one_letter_code
_entity_poly.pdbx_strand_id
1 'polypeptide(L)'
;MALVLIVEDSSFQRKIIIQIIEKAGHSTLAAENGKKGLEVLEANTPDCIFCDLLMPEMDGFEFLAALKAKNISIPVINLTSDIQDTVKQKCLDLGAKGFLNKPAQEPQILAALNSVLS
;
A
#
# COMPACT_ATOMS: atom_id res chain seq x y z
N MET A 1 -14.52 -0.46 10.94
CA MET A 1 -14.60 -0.25 9.48
C MET A 1 -13.53 0.77 9.12
N ALA A 2 -12.68 0.47 8.16
CA ALA A 2 -11.56 1.33 7.75
C ALA A 2 -11.59 1.52 6.23
N LEU A 3 -11.09 2.65 5.75
CA LEU A 3 -10.89 2.97 4.34
C LEU A 3 -9.45 2.67 3.95
N VAL A 4 -9.24 1.79 2.98
CA VAL A 4 -7.90 1.32 2.58
C VAL A 4 -7.63 1.67 1.12
N LEU A 5 -6.53 2.37 0.85
CA LEU A 5 -6.10 2.68 -0.52
C LEU A 5 -5.15 1.59 -1.03
N ILE A 6 -5.46 1.02 -2.19
CA ILE A 6 -4.64 0.00 -2.86
C ILE A 6 -3.98 0.62 -4.08
N VAL A 7 -2.65 0.71 -4.06
CA VAL A 7 -1.81 1.25 -5.14
C VAL A 7 -1.03 0.09 -5.77
N GLU A 8 -1.49 -0.38 -6.91
CA GLU A 8 -0.99 -1.59 -7.58
C GLU A 8 -1.30 -1.51 -9.08
N ASP A 9 -0.33 -1.71 -9.96
CA ASP A 9 -0.51 -1.58 -11.41
C ASP A 9 -1.27 -2.78 -12.00
N SER A 10 -0.98 -3.99 -11.53
CA SER A 10 -1.65 -5.21 -11.95
C SER A 10 -3.12 -5.21 -11.51
N SER A 11 -4.02 -5.02 -12.49
CA SER A 11 -5.47 -5.05 -12.26
C SER A 11 -5.95 -6.34 -11.60
N PHE A 12 -5.28 -7.48 -11.86
CA PHE A 12 -5.61 -8.76 -11.26
C PHE A 12 -5.23 -8.79 -9.77
N GLN A 13 -4.01 -8.42 -9.42
CA GLN A 13 -3.55 -8.38 -8.03
C GLN A 13 -4.34 -7.35 -7.22
N ARG A 14 -4.57 -6.16 -7.80
CA ARG A 14 -5.37 -5.10 -7.17
C ARG A 14 -6.77 -5.58 -6.81
N LYS A 15 -7.45 -6.31 -7.72
CA LYS A 15 -8.78 -6.90 -7.47
C LYS A 15 -8.76 -7.94 -6.35
N ILE A 16 -7.75 -8.79 -6.27
CA ILE A 16 -7.64 -9.80 -5.20
C ILE A 16 -7.52 -9.11 -3.84
N ILE A 17 -6.65 -8.11 -3.72
CA ILE A 17 -6.44 -7.38 -2.46
C ILE A 17 -7.73 -6.65 -2.06
N ILE A 18 -8.41 -6.00 -3.00
CA ILE A 18 -9.71 -5.36 -2.78
C ILE A 18 -10.73 -6.35 -2.23
N GLN A 19 -10.91 -7.50 -2.89
CA GLN A 19 -11.87 -8.52 -2.45
C GLN A 19 -11.60 -9.02 -1.03
N ILE A 20 -10.33 -9.23 -0.67
CA ILE A 20 -9.93 -9.67 0.66
C ILE A 20 -10.31 -8.62 1.71
N ILE A 21 -10.01 -7.35 1.45
CA ILE A 21 -10.24 -6.25 2.39
C ILE A 21 -11.74 -5.97 2.53
N GLU A 22 -12.49 -5.97 1.43
CA GLU A 22 -13.94 -5.74 1.45
C GLU A 22 -14.70 -6.89 2.12
N LYS A 23 -14.29 -8.14 1.90
CA LYS A 23 -14.85 -9.32 2.59
C LYS A 23 -14.63 -9.26 4.10
N ALA A 24 -13.56 -8.60 4.56
CA ALA A 24 -13.30 -8.34 5.97
C ALA A 24 -14.11 -7.15 6.55
N GLY A 25 -14.98 -6.50 5.77
CA GLY A 25 -15.86 -5.42 6.23
C GLY A 25 -15.23 -4.02 6.20
N HIS A 26 -14.19 -3.84 5.40
CA HIS A 26 -13.55 -2.54 5.15
C HIS A 26 -13.94 -1.99 3.78
N SER A 27 -13.71 -0.70 3.55
CA SER A 27 -13.92 -0.05 2.25
C SER A 27 -12.59 0.16 1.54
N THR A 28 -12.61 0.18 0.21
CA THR A 28 -11.38 0.35 -0.57
C THR A 28 -11.44 1.54 -1.53
N LEU A 29 -10.26 2.13 -1.75
CA LEU A 29 -9.94 2.99 -2.87
C LEU A 29 -8.86 2.30 -3.70
N ALA A 30 -8.76 2.63 -4.98
CA ALA A 30 -7.83 1.97 -5.88
C ALA A 30 -7.09 2.98 -6.76
N ALA A 31 -5.80 2.74 -6.96
CA ALA A 31 -4.95 3.47 -7.89
C ALA A 31 -4.03 2.49 -8.62
N GLU A 32 -3.68 2.81 -9.87
CA GLU A 32 -2.86 1.94 -10.73
C GLU A 32 -1.36 2.28 -10.72
N ASN A 33 -0.97 3.37 -10.06
CA ASN A 33 0.43 3.74 -9.84
C ASN A 33 0.54 4.78 -8.71
N GLY A 34 1.77 5.12 -8.31
CA GLY A 34 2.03 6.08 -7.24
C GLY A 34 1.41 7.47 -7.49
N LYS A 35 1.42 7.94 -8.75
CA LYS A 35 0.88 9.25 -9.10
C LYS A 35 -0.64 9.30 -8.92
N LYS A 36 -1.35 8.28 -9.41
CA LYS A 36 -2.79 8.11 -9.17
C LYS A 36 -3.10 7.91 -7.69
N GLY A 37 -2.22 7.25 -6.95
CA GLY A 37 -2.31 7.14 -5.49
C GLY A 37 -2.31 8.52 -4.83
N LEU A 38 -1.39 9.40 -5.23
CA LEU A 38 -1.33 10.77 -4.71
C LEU A 38 -2.57 11.59 -5.08
N GLU A 39 -3.05 11.49 -6.32
CA GLU A 39 -4.29 12.14 -6.76
C GLU A 39 -5.49 11.73 -5.89
N VAL A 40 -5.61 10.43 -5.56
CA VAL A 40 -6.67 9.94 -4.67
C VAL A 40 -6.58 10.53 -3.27
N LEU A 41 -5.36 10.74 -2.76
CA LEU A 41 -5.11 11.33 -1.44
C LEU A 41 -5.43 12.83 -1.36
N GLU A 42 -5.65 13.52 -2.48
CA GLU A 42 -6.06 14.93 -2.48
C GLU A 42 -7.50 15.11 -1.97
N ALA A 43 -8.36 14.11 -2.19
CA ALA A 43 -9.78 14.13 -1.82
C ALA A 43 -10.16 13.13 -0.72
N ASN A 44 -9.26 12.23 -0.34
CA ASN A 44 -9.54 11.14 0.57
C ASN A 44 -8.42 10.96 1.60
N THR A 45 -8.79 10.60 2.83
CA THR A 45 -7.82 10.27 3.89
C THR A 45 -8.05 8.82 4.32
N PRO A 46 -7.45 7.84 3.63
CA PRO A 46 -7.55 6.44 4.03
C PRO A 46 -6.81 6.19 5.36
N ASP A 47 -7.23 5.17 6.08
CA ASP A 47 -6.62 4.73 7.33
C ASP A 47 -5.34 3.92 7.09
N CYS A 48 -5.21 3.30 5.92
CA CYS A 48 -4.05 2.49 5.52
C CYS A 48 -3.86 2.51 4.01
N ILE A 49 -2.61 2.37 3.57
CA ILE A 49 -2.25 2.21 2.16
C ILE A 49 -1.52 0.88 1.96
N PHE A 50 -1.98 0.06 1.01
CA PHE A 50 -1.19 -1.03 0.45
C PHE A 50 -0.57 -0.54 -0.86
N CYS A 51 0.75 -0.67 -1.00
CA CYS A 51 1.48 -0.11 -2.15
C CYS A 51 2.47 -1.11 -2.73
N ASP A 52 2.37 -1.41 -4.02
CA ASP A 52 3.42 -2.11 -4.75
C ASP A 52 4.70 -1.26 -4.83
N LEU A 53 5.85 -1.91 -4.93
CA LEU A 53 7.11 -1.21 -5.18
C LEU A 53 7.39 -0.99 -6.66
N LEU A 54 6.99 -1.91 -7.53
CA LEU A 54 7.31 -1.86 -8.95
C LEU A 54 6.06 -1.48 -9.76
N MET A 55 5.98 -0.23 -10.18
CA MET A 55 4.86 0.30 -10.97
C MET A 55 5.37 1.23 -12.07
N PRO A 56 4.64 1.38 -13.18
CA PRO A 56 4.95 2.39 -14.19
C PRO A 56 4.66 3.82 -13.68
N GLU A 57 5.26 4.81 -14.35
CA GLU A 57 5.13 6.26 -14.08
C GLU A 57 5.68 6.76 -12.74
N MET A 58 5.22 6.18 -11.63
CA MET A 58 5.71 6.47 -10.28
C MET A 58 5.73 5.18 -9.48
N ASP A 59 6.92 4.77 -9.07
CA ASP A 59 7.14 3.55 -8.31
C ASP A 59 6.80 3.72 -6.81
N GLY A 60 6.82 2.62 -6.05
CA GLY A 60 6.47 2.67 -4.63
C GLY A 60 7.47 3.43 -3.75
N PHE A 61 8.75 3.52 -4.15
CA PHE A 61 9.74 4.31 -3.43
C PHE A 61 9.51 5.81 -3.65
N GLU A 62 9.25 6.22 -4.89
CA GLU A 62 8.90 7.59 -5.24
C GLU A 62 7.61 8.02 -4.55
N PHE A 63 6.62 7.12 -4.51
CA PHE A 63 5.37 7.35 -3.79
C PHE A 63 5.62 7.56 -2.28
N LEU A 64 6.36 6.68 -1.61
CA LEU A 64 6.70 6.84 -0.19
C LEU A 64 7.47 8.15 0.07
N ALA A 65 8.43 8.49 -0.79
CA ALA A 65 9.18 9.75 -0.69
C ALA A 65 8.25 10.97 -0.82
N ALA A 66 7.28 10.92 -1.73
CA ALA A 66 6.29 11.98 -1.91
C ALA A 66 5.36 12.11 -0.69
N LEU A 67 4.91 11.00 -0.10
CA LEU A 67 4.12 11.02 1.14
C LEU A 67 4.90 11.68 2.27
N LYS A 68 6.17 11.28 2.45
CA LYS A 68 7.07 11.85 3.46
C LYS A 68 7.29 13.35 3.23
N ALA A 69 7.55 13.79 1.99
CA ALA A 69 7.74 15.19 1.66
C ALA A 69 6.48 16.05 1.90
N LYS A 70 5.29 15.47 1.71
CA LYS A 70 3.99 16.11 1.98
C LYS A 70 3.55 16.00 3.45
N ASN A 71 4.36 15.40 4.33
CA ASN A 71 4.01 15.09 5.72
C ASN A 71 2.71 14.27 5.87
N ILE A 72 2.42 13.38 4.93
CA ILE A 72 1.29 12.46 5.01
C ILE A 72 1.70 11.31 5.93
N SER A 73 0.99 11.14 7.06
CA SER A 73 1.33 10.17 8.11
C SER A 73 0.57 8.85 8.04
N ILE A 74 -0.16 8.61 6.95
CA ILE A 74 -0.96 7.39 6.76
C ILE A 74 0.00 6.17 6.70
N PRO A 75 -0.26 5.09 7.45
CA PRO A 75 0.60 3.91 7.43
C PRO A 75 0.58 3.23 6.06
N VAL A 76 1.77 2.95 5.53
CA VAL A 76 1.96 2.25 4.26
C VAL A 76 2.51 0.85 4.51
N ILE A 77 1.84 -0.15 3.94
CA ILE A 77 2.29 -1.54 3.88
C ILE A 77 2.73 -1.82 2.45
N ASN A 78 4.01 -2.08 2.24
CA ASN A 78 4.50 -2.40 0.90
C ASN A 78 4.28 -3.87 0.55
N LEU A 79 3.81 -4.14 -0.67
CA LEU A 79 3.83 -5.47 -1.27
C LEU A 79 4.95 -5.52 -2.30
N THR A 80 5.80 -6.54 -2.26
CA THR A 80 6.92 -6.66 -3.20
C THR A 80 7.31 -8.11 -3.42
N SER A 81 7.77 -8.44 -4.62
CA SER A 81 8.46 -9.71 -4.91
C SER A 81 9.95 -9.66 -4.56
N ASP A 82 10.52 -8.46 -4.40
CA ASP A 82 11.91 -8.25 -3.99
C ASP A 82 11.99 -8.07 -2.48
N ILE A 83 12.49 -9.10 -1.80
CA ILE A 83 12.59 -9.18 -0.34
C ILE A 83 14.01 -8.97 0.19
N GLN A 84 14.92 -8.44 -0.65
CA GLN A 84 16.26 -8.09 -0.20
C GLN A 84 16.21 -7.11 0.97
N ASP A 85 17.12 -7.28 1.92
CA ASP A 85 17.15 -6.44 3.12
C ASP A 85 17.44 -4.97 2.79
N THR A 86 18.17 -4.70 1.71
CA THR A 86 18.39 -3.35 1.16
C THR A 86 17.09 -2.67 0.73
N VAL A 87 16.18 -3.41 0.09
CA VAL A 87 14.86 -2.92 -0.33
C VAL A 87 13.98 -2.63 0.88
N LYS A 88 13.93 -3.54 1.85
CA LYS A 88 13.19 -3.35 3.10
C LYS A 88 13.69 -2.13 3.86
N GLN A 89 15.02 -2.01 4.01
CA GLN A 89 15.64 -0.89 4.72
C GLN A 89 15.29 0.44 4.03
N LYS A 90 15.40 0.51 2.71
CA LYS A 90 15.05 1.72 1.95
C LYS A 90 13.60 2.14 2.16
N CYS A 91 12.66 1.19 2.20
CA CYS A 91 11.25 1.51 2.45
C CYS A 91 11.00 1.95 3.91
N LEU A 92 11.67 1.32 4.89
CA LEU A 92 11.62 1.73 6.30
C LEU A 92 12.11 3.17 6.47
N ASP A 93 13.23 3.52 5.84
CA ASP A 93 13.80 4.87 5.89
C ASP A 93 12.85 5.92 5.28
N LEU A 94 12.01 5.51 4.33
CA LEU A 94 10.96 6.32 3.71
C LEU A 94 9.64 6.34 4.51
N GLY A 95 9.52 5.57 5.59
CA GLY A 95 8.39 5.62 6.51
C GLY A 95 7.37 4.49 6.37
N ALA A 96 7.66 3.44 5.59
CA ALA A 96 6.81 2.25 5.53
C ALA A 96 6.65 1.60 6.91
N LYS A 97 5.45 1.05 7.17
CA LYS A 97 5.07 0.43 8.45
C LYS A 97 5.00 -1.09 8.38
N GLY A 98 4.95 -1.68 7.19
CA GLY A 98 4.91 -3.12 7.01
C GLY A 98 5.35 -3.56 5.63
N PHE A 99 5.64 -4.86 5.50
CA PHE A 99 6.10 -5.49 4.28
C PHE A 99 5.44 -6.84 4.10
N LEU A 100 4.94 -7.09 2.90
CA LEU A 100 4.43 -8.39 2.48
C LEU A 100 5.16 -8.86 1.23
N ASN A 101 5.60 -10.12 1.25
CA ASN A 101 6.14 -10.77 0.06
C ASN A 101 4.98 -11.20 -0.86
N LYS A 102 5.12 -10.98 -2.16
CA LYS A 102 4.19 -11.49 -3.17
C LYS A 102 4.50 -12.96 -3.51
N PRO A 103 3.47 -13.81 -3.72
CA PRO A 103 2.04 -13.52 -3.60
C PRO A 103 1.59 -13.51 -2.13
N ALA A 104 0.98 -12.40 -1.69
CA ALA A 104 0.44 -12.28 -0.35
C ALA A 104 -0.94 -12.94 -0.26
N GLN A 105 -1.14 -13.79 0.75
CA GLN A 105 -2.39 -14.50 0.98
C GLN A 105 -3.32 -13.72 1.92
N GLU A 106 -4.63 -14.05 1.88
CA GLU A 106 -5.67 -13.43 2.73
C GLU A 106 -5.24 -13.28 4.21
N PRO A 107 -4.72 -14.32 4.90
CA PRO A 107 -4.31 -14.17 6.30
C PRO A 107 -3.18 -13.15 6.51
N GLN A 108 -2.25 -13.03 5.56
CA GLN A 108 -1.11 -12.13 5.65
C GLN A 108 -1.55 -10.66 5.43
N ILE A 109 -2.43 -10.44 4.45
CA ILE A 109 -2.99 -9.12 4.16
C ILE A 109 -3.79 -8.62 5.36
N LEU A 110 -4.67 -9.45 5.92
CA LEU A 110 -5.49 -9.07 7.08
C LEU A 110 -4.64 -8.86 8.34
N ALA A 111 -3.64 -9.71 8.58
CA ALA A 111 -2.72 -9.51 9.70
C ALA A 111 -1.96 -8.19 9.58
N ALA A 112 -1.45 -7.86 8.39
CA ALA A 112 -0.73 -6.61 8.16
C ALA A 112 -1.65 -5.39 8.32
N LEU A 113 -2.87 -5.44 7.78
CA LEU A 113 -3.87 -4.39 7.96
C LEU A 113 -4.19 -4.15 9.45
N ASN A 114 -4.47 -5.22 10.19
CA ASN A 114 -4.79 -5.10 11.62
C ASN A 114 -3.62 -4.56 12.44
N SER A 115 -2.38 -4.84 12.05
CA SER A 115 -1.19 -4.36 12.75
C SER A 115 -1.01 -2.83 12.73
N VAL A 116 -1.64 -2.15 11.77
CA VAL A 116 -1.52 -0.69 11.61
C VAL A 116 -2.79 0.08 11.95
N LEU A 117 -3.94 -0.60 12.09
CA LEU A 117 -5.22 -0.01 12.50
C LEU A 117 -5.43 -0.01 14.04
N SER A 118 -4.41 -0.41 14.81
CA SER A 118 -4.44 -0.55 16.27
C SER A 118 -4.36 0.78 17.00
#